data_AF-A0A803VHQ8-F1
#
_entry.id   AF-A0A803VHQ8-F1
#
_cell.length_a   1.000
_cell.length_b   1.000
_cell.length_c   1.000
_cell.angle_alpha   90.00
_cell.angle_beta   90.00
_cell.angle_gamma   90.00
#
_symmetry.space_group_name_H-M   'P 1'
#
loop_
_entity.id
_entity.type
_entity.pdbx_description
1 polymer ?
#
loop_
_entity_poly.entity_id
_entity_poly.type
_entity_poly.pdbx_seq_one_letter_code
_entity_poly.pdbx_strand_id
1 'polypeptide(L)'
;MTLPSRQDLRKFGRGSKSNITVYMTLNQKKSDSSSASVCSSDSTDDLKSTNSECSSTESFDFPPGSMHAPSSSSSSSSSSSSSKEEKKLSNSLKTEVFSKNVSKCVTPDGRTVCVGDIVWAKIYGFPWWPARILTITVSRKDSGLLVRQEARISWFGSTTTSFLALAQLSPFLESFQVRFNKKRKGLYRKAVTEAAKAAKQLTPEVRALLTQFET
;
A
#
# COMPACT_ATOMS: atom_id res chain seq x y z
N MET A 1 54.46 18.40 -42.74
CA MET A 1 54.22 18.69 -44.17
C MET A 1 53.61 17.44 -44.76
N THR A 2 52.45 17.36 -45.40
CA THR A 2 51.39 18.28 -45.82
C THR A 2 50.19 17.37 -46.19
N LEU A 3 48.96 17.86 -46.02
CA LEU A 3 47.72 17.21 -46.47
C LEU A 3 47.73 16.90 -47.98
N PRO A 4 46.74 16.14 -48.47
CA PRO A 4 45.67 16.88 -49.15
C PRO A 4 44.24 16.45 -48.75
N SER A 5 43.40 17.46 -48.60
CA SER A 5 41.94 17.41 -48.72
C SER A 5 41.52 17.70 -50.16
N ARG A 6 40.43 17.06 -50.62
CA ARG A 6 39.27 17.62 -51.39
C ARG A 6 38.37 16.43 -51.82
N GLN A 7 37.11 16.35 -51.36
CA GLN A 7 35.88 16.99 -51.93
C GLN A 7 35.69 16.59 -53.41
N ASP A 8 34.53 16.16 -53.93
CA ASP A 8 33.13 16.11 -53.50
C ASP A 8 32.39 15.23 -54.54
N LEU A 9 31.44 14.38 -54.14
CA LEU A 9 30.28 14.11 -55.00
C LEU A 9 29.03 13.75 -54.19
N ARG A 10 28.08 14.67 -54.28
CA ARG A 10 26.75 14.69 -53.66
C ARG A 10 25.92 13.47 -54.04
N LYS A 11 25.05 13.01 -53.14
CA LYS A 11 23.65 12.66 -53.50
C LYS A 11 22.70 12.82 -52.31
N PHE A 12 21.62 13.52 -52.62
CA PHE A 12 20.50 13.93 -51.78
C PHE A 12 19.53 12.78 -51.46
N GLY A 13 18.77 12.97 -50.38
CA GLY A 13 17.49 12.30 -50.12
C GLY A 13 17.54 11.48 -48.82
N ARG A 14 16.61 11.59 -47.87
CA ARG A 14 15.28 12.20 -47.89
C ARG A 14 14.90 12.41 -46.42
N GLY A 15 14.48 13.63 -46.07
CA GLY A 15 13.93 13.91 -44.75
C GLY A 15 12.60 13.19 -44.55
N SER A 16 12.35 12.71 -43.34
CA SER A 16 11.01 12.37 -42.88
C SER A 16 10.79 13.06 -41.53
N LYS A 17 10.23 14.27 -41.62
CA LYS A 17 9.61 14.97 -40.50
C LYS A 17 8.15 14.51 -40.47
N SER A 18 7.78 13.62 -39.57
CA SER A 18 6.37 13.33 -39.29
C SER A 18 5.86 14.27 -38.21
N ASN A 19 5.33 15.42 -38.63
CA ASN A 19 4.45 16.23 -37.81
C ASN A 19 3.07 15.56 -37.79
N ILE A 20 2.74 14.88 -36.70
CA ILE A 20 1.38 14.39 -36.47
C ILE A 20 0.50 15.61 -36.15
N THR A 21 -0.36 15.98 -37.11
CA THR A 21 -1.47 16.90 -36.92
C THR A 21 -2.71 16.03 -36.76
N VAL A 22 -3.31 16.02 -35.58
CA VAL A 22 -4.55 15.29 -35.32
C VAL A 22 -5.71 16.27 -35.52
N TYR A 23 -6.40 16.15 -36.65
CA TYR A 23 -7.67 16.81 -36.89
C TYR A 23 -8.75 16.07 -36.10
N MET A 24 -9.33 16.75 -35.09
CA MET A 24 -10.55 16.31 -34.42
C MET A 24 -11.74 16.72 -35.29
N THR A 25 -12.27 15.79 -36.07
CA THR A 25 -13.54 15.97 -36.80
C THR A 25 -14.68 15.95 -35.79
N LEU A 26 -15.16 17.14 -35.43
CA LEU A 26 -16.34 17.36 -34.62
C LEU A 26 -17.58 17.01 -35.44
N ASN A 27 -18.12 15.81 -35.24
CA ASN A 27 -19.46 15.48 -35.71
C ASN A 27 -20.47 16.21 -34.82
N GLN A 28 -21.03 17.31 -35.31
CA GLN A 28 -22.25 17.88 -34.78
C GLN A 28 -23.40 16.95 -35.13
N LYS A 29 -23.75 16.04 -34.21
CA LYS A 29 -25.00 15.30 -34.30
C LYS A 29 -26.03 15.97 -33.40
N LYS A 30 -27.07 16.45 -34.06
CA LYS A 30 -28.23 17.20 -33.58
C LYS A 30 -28.88 16.52 -32.37
N SER A 31 -29.25 17.35 -31.40
CA SER A 31 -30.27 17.04 -30.40
C SER A 31 -31.63 17.15 -31.07
N ASP A 32 -32.39 16.06 -31.08
CA ASP A 32 -33.84 16.09 -31.31
C ASP A 32 -34.52 15.32 -30.18
N SER A 33 -35.52 15.96 -29.58
CA SER A 33 -36.30 15.51 -28.43
C SER A 33 -37.46 14.59 -28.83
N SER A 34 -37.95 13.82 -27.83
CA SER A 34 -39.27 13.15 -27.74
C SER A 34 -39.42 11.88 -28.60
N SER A 35 -40.14 10.82 -28.21
CA SER A 35 -41.27 10.62 -27.30
C SER A 35 -41.36 9.16 -26.83
N ALA A 36 -42.16 8.92 -25.79
CA ALA A 36 -42.47 7.64 -25.16
C ALA A 36 -42.93 6.50 -26.08
N SER A 37 -42.68 5.26 -25.65
CA SER A 37 -43.63 4.15 -25.81
C SER A 37 -43.36 3.05 -24.79
N VAL A 38 -44.40 2.72 -24.04
CA VAL A 38 -44.51 1.56 -23.15
C VAL A 38 -44.90 0.33 -23.96
N CYS A 39 -44.34 -0.84 -23.64
CA CYS A 39 -45.09 -2.08 -23.42
C CYS A 39 -44.18 -3.24 -22.96
N SER A 40 -44.81 -4.10 -22.18
CA SER A 40 -44.29 -5.14 -21.29
C SER A 40 -44.18 -6.52 -21.97
N SER A 41 -43.50 -7.45 -21.28
CA SER A 41 -43.87 -8.86 -20.96
C SER A 41 -42.58 -9.64 -20.67
N ASP A 42 -42.31 -10.01 -19.42
CA ASP A 42 -42.72 -11.25 -18.73
C ASP A 42 -42.01 -12.51 -19.27
N SER A 43 -41.14 -13.09 -18.44
CA SER A 43 -41.05 -14.55 -18.32
C SER A 43 -40.50 -14.90 -16.94
N THR A 44 -41.37 -15.55 -16.16
CA THR A 44 -41.11 -16.26 -14.90
C THR A 44 -40.24 -17.51 -15.13
N ASP A 45 -39.39 -17.85 -14.16
CA ASP A 45 -39.18 -19.26 -13.78
C ASP A 45 -38.79 -19.32 -12.28
N ASP A 46 -39.78 -19.72 -11.48
CA ASP A 46 -39.71 -20.12 -10.08
C ASP A 46 -38.96 -21.44 -9.96
N LEU A 47 -37.99 -21.58 -9.03
CA LEU A 47 -37.76 -22.86 -8.34
C LEU A 47 -37.33 -22.65 -6.87
N LYS A 48 -38.36 -22.72 -6.01
CA LYS A 48 -38.48 -23.53 -4.78
C LYS A 48 -37.40 -23.41 -3.69
N SER A 49 -37.75 -22.64 -2.67
CA SER A 49 -37.26 -22.75 -1.29
C SER A 49 -37.51 -24.14 -0.70
N THR A 50 -36.56 -24.65 0.08
CA THR A 50 -36.82 -25.67 1.11
C THR A 50 -36.21 -25.19 2.42
N ASN A 51 -37.10 -25.02 3.41
CA ASN A 51 -36.78 -24.69 4.80
C ASN A 51 -36.37 -25.96 5.55
N SER A 52 -35.48 -25.84 6.53
CA SER A 52 -35.74 -26.39 7.87
C SER A 52 -34.74 -25.86 8.89
N GLU A 53 -35.29 -25.38 10.00
CA GLU A 53 -34.60 -25.07 11.25
C GLU A 53 -34.31 -26.38 12.02
N CYS A 54 -33.22 -26.44 12.79
CA CYS A 54 -33.25 -26.86 14.20
C CYS A 54 -31.88 -26.71 14.87
N SER A 55 -31.91 -25.98 15.98
CA SER A 55 -31.08 -25.97 17.18
C SER A 55 -30.14 -27.17 17.43
N SER A 56 -28.88 -26.89 17.82
CA SER A 56 -28.39 -27.02 19.21
C SER A 56 -26.85 -27.14 19.30
N THR A 57 -26.31 -26.38 20.25
CA THR A 57 -25.12 -26.57 21.10
C THR A 57 -24.23 -27.81 20.92
N GLU A 58 -22.95 -27.59 20.60
CA GLU A 58 -21.80 -28.41 21.03
C GLU A 58 -20.50 -27.78 20.47
N SER A 59 -19.73 -27.04 21.29
CA SER A 59 -18.55 -27.52 22.03
C SER A 59 -17.51 -28.21 21.14
N PHE A 60 -16.53 -27.43 20.67
CA PHE A 60 -15.26 -27.95 20.17
C PHE A 60 -14.33 -28.24 21.35
N ASP A 61 -13.99 -29.50 21.56
CA ASP A 61 -12.71 -29.86 22.17
C ASP A 61 -12.26 -31.25 21.70
N PHE A 62 -10.97 -31.49 21.92
CA PHE A 62 -10.15 -32.71 21.83
C PHE A 62 -9.20 -32.82 20.62
N PRO A 63 -7.91 -33.22 20.82
CA PRO A 63 -7.14 -33.31 22.07
C PRO A 63 -5.66 -32.85 21.98
N PRO A 64 -5.06 -32.27 23.03
CA PRO A 64 -3.63 -32.47 23.30
C PRO A 64 -3.45 -33.79 24.05
N GLY A 65 -2.56 -34.64 23.54
CA GLY A 65 -2.22 -35.90 24.16
C GLY A 65 -1.52 -35.71 25.52
N SER A 66 -1.89 -36.55 26.48
CA SER A 66 -0.92 -37.31 27.28
C SER A 66 -1.68 -38.35 28.10
N MET A 67 -1.32 -39.62 27.92
CA MET A 67 -1.77 -40.71 28.78
C MET A 67 -1.15 -40.56 30.18
N HIS A 68 -1.96 -40.86 31.20
CA HIS A 68 -1.60 -41.04 32.62
C HIS A 68 -0.46 -42.06 32.83
N ALA A 69 0.22 -42.20 33.97
CA ALA A 69 -0.19 -42.13 35.39
C ALA A 69 1.05 -42.19 36.33
N PRO A 70 0.95 -42.37 37.67
CA PRO A 70 -0.06 -42.02 38.69
C PRO A 70 0.60 -41.11 39.80
N SER A 71 -0.02 -40.51 40.81
CA SER A 71 -0.79 -41.09 41.94
C SER A 71 -1.24 -39.96 42.90
N SER A 72 -2.34 -40.23 43.61
CA SER A 72 -2.65 -39.87 45.02
C SER A 72 -2.86 -38.41 45.47
N SER A 73 -4.13 -38.13 45.83
CA SER A 73 -4.65 -37.47 47.07
C SER A 73 -3.96 -36.19 47.61
N SER A 74 -4.60 -35.14 48.09
CA SER A 74 -5.97 -34.85 48.51
C SER A 74 -6.02 -33.38 48.99
N SER A 75 -7.21 -32.78 48.98
CA SER A 75 -7.74 -31.77 49.93
C SER A 75 -7.03 -30.41 50.12
N SER A 76 -7.68 -29.38 49.58
CA SER A 76 -8.21 -28.15 50.23
C SER A 76 -7.32 -27.13 50.97
N SER A 77 -7.73 -25.88 50.71
CA SER A 77 -7.85 -24.73 51.62
C SER A 77 -6.65 -23.80 51.88
N SER A 78 -6.84 -22.57 51.37
CA SER A 78 -6.75 -21.26 52.03
C SER A 78 -5.43 -20.67 52.57
N SER A 79 -5.32 -19.37 52.28
CA SER A 79 -4.86 -18.24 53.12
C SER A 79 -3.36 -17.96 53.33
N SER A 80 -2.98 -16.81 52.79
CA SER A 80 -2.25 -15.69 53.43
C SER A 80 -0.77 -15.79 53.83
N SER A 81 -0.10 -14.65 53.59
CA SER A 81 0.93 -13.99 54.42
C SER A 81 2.43 -14.24 54.13
N SER A 82 3.05 -13.19 53.57
CA SER A 82 4.22 -12.46 54.10
C SER A 82 5.62 -13.11 54.14
N SER A 83 6.57 -12.54 53.37
CA SER A 83 7.70 -11.71 53.86
C SER A 83 9.05 -11.93 53.15
N LYS A 84 9.81 -10.81 53.07
CA LYS A 84 11.25 -10.60 52.76
C LYS A 84 11.60 -10.40 51.28
N GLU A 85 11.56 -9.17 50.78
CA GLU A 85 12.65 -8.17 50.80
C GLU A 85 14.01 -8.72 50.37
N GLU A 86 14.37 -8.44 49.12
CA GLU A 86 15.71 -8.03 48.70
C GLU A 86 15.49 -6.92 47.65
N LYS A 87 15.57 -5.67 48.13
CA LYS A 87 15.51 -4.46 47.31
C LYS A 87 16.77 -4.37 46.45
N LYS A 88 16.64 -4.73 45.18
CA LYS A 88 17.48 -4.14 44.14
C LYS A 88 16.59 -3.33 43.22
N LEU A 89 16.33 -2.09 43.64
CA LEU A 89 15.86 -1.02 42.77
C LEU A 89 16.96 -0.71 41.76
N SER A 90 17.16 -1.59 40.78
CA SER A 90 17.71 -1.17 39.51
C SER A 90 16.61 -0.40 38.80
N ASN A 91 16.41 0.86 39.20
CA ASN A 91 15.84 1.86 38.31
C ASN A 91 16.89 2.10 37.22
N SER A 92 17.09 1.09 36.38
CA SER A 92 17.64 1.27 35.06
C SER A 92 16.69 2.26 34.43
N LEU A 93 17.18 3.48 34.20
CA LEU A 93 16.49 4.51 33.45
C LEU A 93 16.25 3.95 32.05
N LYS A 94 15.22 3.10 31.91
CA LYS A 94 14.72 2.60 30.64
C LYS A 94 14.08 3.82 30.02
N THR A 95 14.89 4.58 29.29
CA THR A 95 14.40 5.68 28.47
C THR A 95 13.31 5.12 27.57
N GLU A 96 12.11 5.64 27.74
CA GLU A 96 10.93 5.16 27.08
C GLU A 96 10.97 5.65 25.62
N VAL A 97 10.50 4.80 24.71
CA VAL A 97 10.36 5.15 23.30
C VAL A 97 8.89 5.21 22.98
N PHE A 98 8.39 6.42 22.80
CA PHE A 98 7.03 6.68 22.39
C PHE A 98 6.89 6.55 20.87
N SER A 99 5.89 5.82 20.42
CA SER A 99 5.57 5.68 18.99
C SER A 99 4.19 6.25 18.70
N LYS A 100 4.10 7.12 17.70
CA LYS A 100 2.84 7.69 17.24
C LYS A 100 2.62 7.45 15.76
N ASN A 101 1.36 7.25 15.39
CA ASN A 101 0.96 7.31 13.99
C ASN A 101 0.77 8.78 13.61
N VAL A 102 1.27 9.15 12.44
CA VAL A 102 1.15 10.50 11.88
C VAL A 102 0.56 10.42 10.48
N SER A 103 -0.11 11.48 10.08
CA SER A 103 -0.74 11.59 8.77
C SER A 103 0.26 11.90 7.65
N LYS A 104 1.35 12.59 8.01
CA LYS A 104 2.38 13.11 7.11
C LYS A 104 3.74 13.12 7.80
N CYS A 105 4.79 13.06 7.01
CA CYS A 105 6.15 13.16 7.51
C CYS A 105 7.13 13.56 6.41
N VAL A 106 8.32 14.02 6.81
CA VAL A 106 9.39 14.40 5.88
C VAL A 106 10.35 13.23 5.71
N THR A 107 10.60 12.81 4.47
CA THR A 107 11.59 11.80 4.12
C THR A 107 13.01 12.38 4.23
N PRO A 108 14.06 11.54 4.35
CA PRO A 108 15.45 12.00 4.53
C PRO A 108 15.98 12.90 3.40
N ASP A 109 15.36 12.84 2.22
CA ASP A 109 15.65 13.68 1.06
C ASP A 109 14.93 15.05 1.10
N GLY A 110 14.26 15.38 2.21
CA GLY A 110 13.57 16.65 2.42
C GLY A 110 12.17 16.74 1.81
N ARG A 111 11.62 15.64 1.27
CA ARG A 111 10.29 15.62 0.65
C ARG A 111 9.22 15.24 1.67
N THR A 112 7.98 15.69 1.47
CA THR A 112 6.87 15.29 2.35
C THR A 112 6.15 14.09 1.73
N VAL A 113 5.87 13.08 2.56
CA VAL A 113 5.00 11.95 2.21
C VAL A 113 3.85 11.87 3.21
N CYS A 114 2.67 11.54 2.70
CA CYS A 114 1.42 11.42 3.45
C CYS A 114 0.84 10.02 3.34
N VAL A 115 -0.04 9.68 4.29
CA VAL A 115 -0.93 8.54 4.15
C VAL A 115 -1.74 8.67 2.86
N GLY A 116 -1.83 7.57 2.11
CA GLY A 116 -2.47 7.53 0.80
C GLY A 116 -1.56 7.78 -0.39
N ASP A 117 -0.38 8.37 -0.19
CA ASP A 117 0.56 8.66 -1.27
C ASP A 117 1.05 7.38 -1.96
N ILE A 118 1.30 7.52 -3.26
CA ILE A 118 1.88 6.48 -4.09
C ILE A 118 3.39 6.69 -4.11
N VAL A 119 4.13 5.63 -3.79
CA VAL A 119 5.59 5.65 -3.70
C VAL A 119 6.19 4.46 -4.45
N TRP A 120 7.42 4.61 -4.90
CA TRP A 120 8.29 3.47 -5.16
C TRP A 120 8.88 2.99 -3.84
N ALA A 121 8.82 1.70 -3.61
CA ALA A 121 9.38 1.05 -2.44
C ALA A 121 10.43 0.01 -2.84
N LYS A 122 11.46 -0.13 -2.01
CA LYS A 122 12.57 -1.05 -2.23
C LYS A 122 12.75 -2.01 -1.07
N ILE A 123 12.68 -3.30 -1.39
CA ILE A 123 13.08 -4.39 -0.51
C ILE A 123 14.23 -5.19 -1.13
N TYR A 124 14.91 -5.99 -0.32
CA TYR A 124 15.98 -6.85 -0.78
C TYR A 124 15.46 -7.92 -1.76
N GLY A 125 16.25 -8.29 -2.77
CA GLY A 125 15.87 -9.32 -3.76
C GLY A 125 14.86 -8.91 -4.84
N PHE A 126 14.13 -7.80 -4.68
CA PHE A 126 13.11 -7.34 -5.65
C PHE A 126 13.49 -6.02 -6.33
N PRO A 127 12.99 -5.73 -7.56
CA PRO A 127 13.15 -4.41 -8.15
C PRO A 127 12.38 -3.35 -7.34
N TRP A 128 12.60 -2.08 -7.65
CA TRP A 128 11.70 -1.02 -7.16
C TRP A 128 10.28 -1.30 -7.63
N TRP A 129 9.34 -1.30 -6.69
CA TRP A 129 7.96 -1.65 -6.95
C TRP A 129 7.02 -0.58 -6.39
N PRO A 130 5.91 -0.25 -7.09
CA PRO A 130 4.98 0.76 -6.59
C PRO A 130 4.17 0.26 -5.40
N ALA A 131 3.95 1.13 -4.42
CA ALA A 131 3.16 0.87 -3.23
C ALA A 131 2.36 2.10 -2.80
N ARG A 132 1.31 1.89 -2.00
CA ARG A 132 0.53 2.94 -1.34
C ARG A 132 0.88 2.98 0.14
N ILE A 133 1.08 4.17 0.69
CA ILE A 133 1.26 4.38 2.13
C ILE A 133 -0.08 4.20 2.83
N LEU A 134 -0.14 3.30 3.81
CA LEU A 134 -1.32 3.05 4.64
C LEU A 134 -1.25 3.79 5.98
N THR A 135 -0.08 3.74 6.64
CA THR A 135 0.17 4.42 7.90
C THR A 135 1.62 4.88 7.94
N ILE A 136 1.90 5.94 8.69
CA ILE A 136 3.25 6.39 8.99
C ILE A 136 3.40 6.38 10.50
N THR A 137 4.48 5.78 11.00
CA THR A 137 4.77 5.70 12.43
C THR A 137 6.09 6.37 12.72
N VAL A 138 6.08 7.32 13.66
CA VAL A 138 7.26 8.04 14.15
C VAL A 138 7.49 7.63 15.60
N SER A 139 8.66 7.07 15.86
CA SER A 139 9.11 6.70 17.20
C SER A 139 10.13 7.72 17.69
N ARG A 140 9.93 8.24 18.91
CA ARG A 140 10.81 9.20 19.58
C ARG A 140 11.12 8.75 21.00
N LYS A 141 12.32 9.07 21.45
CA LYS A 141 12.74 8.91 22.85
C LYS A 141 12.21 10.07 23.69
N ASP A 142 12.08 9.91 25.00
CA ASP A 142 11.66 10.98 25.93
C ASP A 142 12.45 12.29 25.77
N SER A 143 13.73 12.19 25.40
CA SER A 143 14.59 13.33 25.05
C SER A 143 14.17 14.12 23.80
N GLY A 144 13.11 13.69 23.09
CA GLY A 144 12.68 14.24 21.80
C GLY A 144 13.43 13.69 20.59
N LEU A 145 14.53 12.93 20.80
CA LEU A 145 15.34 12.32 19.74
C LEU A 145 14.50 11.37 18.87
N LEU A 146 14.57 11.53 17.55
CA LEU A 146 13.91 10.66 16.57
C LEU A 146 14.64 9.32 16.52
N VAL A 147 13.93 8.25 16.87
CA VAL A 147 14.46 6.87 16.91
C VAL A 147 14.21 6.18 15.60
N ARG A 148 12.97 6.26 15.09
CA ARG A 148 12.55 5.52 13.90
C ARG A 148 11.44 6.25 13.16
N GLN A 149 11.46 6.12 11.85
CA GLN A 149 10.41 6.65 10.98
C GLN A 149 10.13 5.61 9.90
N GLU A 150 8.94 5.03 9.98
CA GLU A 150 8.52 3.93 9.13
C GLU A 150 7.16 4.19 8.52
N ALA A 151 6.91 3.55 7.38
CA ALA A 151 5.58 3.48 6.80
C ALA A 151 5.14 2.02 6.69
N ARG A 152 3.87 1.77 6.99
CA ARG A 152 3.19 0.58 6.51
C ARG A 152 2.68 0.85 5.11
N ILE A 153 2.96 -0.04 4.18
CA ILE A 153 2.59 0.10 2.78
C ILE A 153 1.80 -1.12 2.28
N SER A 154 0.97 -0.91 1.26
CA SER A 154 0.36 -1.97 0.44
C SER A 154 0.96 -1.95 -0.96
N TRP A 155 1.38 -3.10 -1.46
CA TRP A 155 2.00 -3.22 -2.78
C TRP A 155 0.95 -3.26 -3.89
N PHE A 156 1.13 -2.47 -4.95
CA PHE A 156 0.25 -2.58 -6.12
C PHE A 156 0.46 -3.92 -6.83
N GLY A 157 -0.62 -4.55 -7.29
CA GLY A 157 -0.58 -5.88 -7.89
C GLY A 157 -0.24 -7.02 -6.91
N SER A 158 -0.36 -6.80 -5.60
CA SER A 158 -0.23 -7.83 -4.56
C SER A 158 -1.19 -7.54 -3.39
N THR A 159 -1.57 -8.55 -2.63
CA THR A 159 -2.33 -8.41 -1.38
C THR A 159 -1.44 -8.19 -0.15
N THR A 160 -0.12 -8.23 -0.35
CA THR A 160 0.86 -8.13 0.73
C THR A 160 0.98 -6.68 1.23
N THR A 161 1.22 -6.54 2.54
CA THR A 161 1.64 -5.28 3.16
C THR A 161 3.03 -5.42 3.76
N SER A 162 3.74 -4.32 3.96
CA SER A 162 5.08 -4.33 4.54
C SER A 162 5.33 -3.08 5.37
N PHE A 163 6.25 -3.18 6.32
CA PHE A 163 6.78 -2.04 7.07
C PHE A 163 8.17 -1.70 6.54
N LEU A 164 8.37 -0.45 6.13
CA LEU A 164 9.64 0.01 5.54
C LEU A 164 10.07 1.32 6.19
N ALA A 165 11.38 1.45 6.37
CA ALA A 165 11.96 2.75 6.71
C ALA A 165 11.72 3.72 5.55
N LEU A 166 11.49 5.00 5.86
CA LEU A 166 11.21 5.97 4.80
C LEU A 166 12.35 6.15 3.80
N ALA A 167 13.59 5.87 4.18
CA ALA A 167 14.73 5.86 3.28
C ALA A 167 14.60 4.84 2.13
N GLN A 168 13.75 3.83 2.28
CA GLN A 168 13.45 2.82 1.26
C GLN A 168 12.31 3.22 0.33
N LEU A 169 11.71 4.39 0.56
CA LEU A 169 10.62 4.93 -0.22
C LEU A 169 11.11 6.08 -1.09
N SER A 170 10.47 6.27 -2.23
CA SER A 170 10.77 7.34 -3.18
C SER A 170 9.47 7.81 -3.83
N PRO A 171 9.16 9.11 -3.86
CA PRO A 171 7.90 9.61 -4.43
C PRO A 171 7.65 9.13 -5.87
N PHE A 172 6.43 8.65 -6.15
CA PHE A 172 6.16 7.87 -7.36
C PHE A 172 6.32 8.66 -8.65
N LEU A 173 5.76 9.87 -8.72
CA LEU A 173 5.72 10.69 -9.93
C LEU A 173 7.10 11.31 -10.22
N GLU A 174 7.74 11.83 -9.18
CA GLU A 174 9.01 12.55 -9.22
C GLU A 174 10.15 11.63 -9.65
N SER A 175 10.13 10.38 -9.19
CA SER A 175 11.17 9.40 -9.50
C SER A 175 10.77 8.38 -10.58
N PHE A 176 9.65 8.60 -11.28
CA PHE A 176 9.10 7.65 -12.24
C PHE A 176 10.11 7.27 -13.34
N GLN A 177 10.78 8.25 -13.95
CA GLN A 177 11.71 7.99 -15.06
C GLN A 177 12.93 7.16 -14.63
N VAL A 178 13.38 7.34 -13.39
CA VAL A 178 14.58 6.66 -12.87
C VAL A 178 14.24 5.25 -12.37
N ARG A 179 13.07 5.07 -11.75
CA ARG A 179 12.66 3.79 -11.13
C ARG A 179 11.92 2.85 -12.08
N PHE A 180 11.25 3.39 -13.10
CA PHE A 180 10.45 2.59 -14.02
C PHE A 180 11.32 1.74 -14.96
N ASN A 181 11.22 0.42 -14.84
CA ASN A 181 11.93 -0.51 -15.71
C ASN A 181 11.08 -0.87 -16.93
N LYS A 182 11.31 -0.17 -18.05
CA LYS A 182 10.62 -0.37 -19.34
C LYS A 182 10.75 -1.80 -19.90
N LYS A 183 11.79 -2.54 -19.54
CA LYS A 183 12.03 -3.91 -20.05
C LYS A 183 11.15 -4.94 -19.35
N ARG A 184 10.64 -4.64 -18.16
CA ARG A 184 9.77 -5.55 -17.40
C ARG A 184 8.32 -5.51 -17.93
N LYS A 185 7.71 -6.70 -17.95
CA LYS A 185 6.36 -6.99 -18.44
C LYS A 185 5.55 -7.69 -17.34
N GLY A 186 4.31 -8.10 -17.65
CA GLY A 186 3.47 -8.86 -16.74
C GLY A 186 3.02 -8.05 -15.52
N LEU A 187 3.03 -8.69 -14.35
CA LEU A 187 2.50 -8.12 -13.10
C LEU A 187 3.14 -6.78 -12.75
N TYR A 188 4.44 -6.62 -12.99
CA TYR A 188 5.13 -5.34 -12.78
C TYR A 188 4.47 -4.19 -13.55
N ARG A 189 4.18 -4.40 -14.83
CA ARG A 189 3.58 -3.34 -15.66
C ARG A 189 2.16 -3.04 -15.20
N LYS A 190 1.38 -4.08 -14.85
CA LYS A 190 0.03 -3.92 -14.30
C LYS A 190 0.05 -3.09 -13.02
N ALA A 191 0.94 -3.43 -12.08
CA ALA A 191 1.11 -2.70 -10.82
C ALA A 191 1.49 -1.23 -11.06
N VAL A 192 2.40 -0.94 -11.99
CA VAL A 192 2.78 0.45 -12.33
C VAL A 192 1.62 1.23 -12.96
N THR A 193 0.84 0.60 -13.84
CA THR A 193 -0.35 1.23 -14.44
C THR A 193 -1.41 1.54 -13.39
N GLU A 194 -1.68 0.59 -12.49
CA GLU A 194 -2.62 0.76 -11.38
C GLU A 194 -2.17 1.88 -10.44
N ALA A 195 -0.89 1.90 -10.06
CA ALA A 195 -0.28 2.94 -9.26
C ALA A 195 -0.37 4.32 -9.92
N ALA A 196 -0.16 4.41 -11.24
CA ALA A 196 -0.33 5.66 -11.98
C ALA A 196 -1.78 6.14 -12.02
N LYS A 197 -2.75 5.23 -12.13
CA LYS A 197 -4.19 5.59 -12.02
C LYS A 197 -4.50 6.11 -10.62
N ALA A 198 -4.04 5.42 -9.59
CA ALA A 198 -4.22 5.81 -8.20
C ALA A 198 -3.57 7.17 -7.88
N ALA A 199 -2.36 7.43 -8.39
CA ALA A 199 -1.67 8.69 -8.19
C ALA A 199 -2.42 9.87 -8.82
N LYS A 200 -3.09 9.67 -9.96
CA LYS A 200 -3.94 10.69 -10.59
C LYS A 200 -5.22 10.98 -9.81
N GLN A 201 -5.73 10.00 -9.08
CA GLN A 201 -6.92 10.15 -8.24
C GLN A 201 -6.61 10.81 -6.90
N LEU A 202 -5.33 10.87 -6.51
CA LEU A 202 -4.89 11.48 -5.26
C LEU A 202 -4.78 13.00 -5.42
N THR A 203 -5.92 13.67 -5.53
CA THR A 203 -6.00 15.13 -5.57
C THR A 203 -5.68 15.72 -4.18
N PRO A 204 -5.35 17.02 -4.08
CA PRO A 204 -5.12 17.68 -2.80
C PRO A 204 -6.28 17.50 -1.80
N GLU A 205 -7.52 17.46 -2.28
CA GLU A 205 -8.72 17.26 -1.47
C GLU A 205 -8.77 15.84 -0.90
N VAL A 206 -8.50 14.82 -1.74
CA VAL A 206 -8.41 13.43 -1.29
C VAL A 206 -7.26 13.25 -0.30
N ARG A 207 -6.11 13.87 -0.58
CA ARG A 207 -4.97 13.85 0.34
C ARG A 207 -5.34 14.53 1.66
N ALA A 208 -6.01 15.68 1.63
CA ALA A 208 -6.46 16.37 2.82
C ALA A 208 -7.32 15.44 3.66
N LEU A 209 -8.37 14.83 3.06
CA LEU A 209 -9.28 13.86 3.70
C LEU A 209 -8.53 12.70 4.39
N LEU A 210 -7.54 12.11 3.72
CA LEU A 210 -6.74 11.01 4.28
C LEU A 210 -5.82 11.45 5.43
N THR A 211 -5.63 12.75 5.61
CA THR A 211 -4.77 13.33 6.65
C THR A 211 -5.53 14.08 7.76
N GLN A 212 -6.87 14.09 7.74
CA GLN A 212 -7.66 14.96 8.65
C GLN A 212 -7.70 14.50 10.11
N PHE A 213 -7.41 13.23 10.41
CA PHE A 213 -7.56 12.68 11.76
C PHE A 213 -6.26 12.65 12.58
N GLU A 214 -5.49 13.74 12.53
CA GLU A 214 -4.37 13.94 13.45
C GLU A 214 -4.90 14.64 14.71
N THR A 215 -5.34 13.85 15.70
CA THR A 215 -5.70 14.31 17.06
C THR A 215 -4.69 13.81 18.07
#